data_AF-A0A1B6KI28-F1
#
_entry.id   AF-A0A1B6KI28-F1
#
_cell.length_a   1.000
_cell.length_b   1.000
_cell.length_c   1.000
_cell.angle_alpha   90.00
_cell.angle_beta   90.00
_cell.angle_gamma   90.00
#
_symmetry.space_group_name_H-M   'P 1'
#
loop_
_entity.id
_entity.type
_entity.pdbx_description
1 polymer ?
#
loop_
_entity_poly.entity_id
_entity_poly.type
_entity_poly.pdbx_seq_one_letter_code
_entity_poly.pdbx_strand_id
1 'polypeptide(L)'
;MFNLSNASISKTIDSKYVKPFSINYTLNGFKKTWDLIETHNSVSIVIYNYTRNVLVFVKQFRPGVYINSIPEEDRVNPIDTNKYPSSLGVTIELCAGIIDKDKPLEQIAREEVLEECGYDVPLDKIKKVKSYRRGTGRVRGVYRSDGIDP
;
A
#
# COMPACT_ATOMS: atom_id res chain seq x y z
N MET A 1 3.52 11.60 -17.87
CA MET A 1 2.05 11.72 -17.80
C MET A 1 1.51 10.30 -17.68
N PHE A 2 0.64 10.00 -16.71
CA PHE A 2 0.05 8.66 -16.60
C PHE A 2 -0.94 8.47 -17.75
N ASN A 3 -0.73 7.46 -18.60
CA ASN A 3 -1.66 7.12 -19.66
C ASN A 3 -2.33 5.79 -19.29
N LEU A 4 -3.65 5.80 -19.14
CA LEU A 4 -4.44 4.62 -18.83
C LEU A 4 -5.29 4.27 -20.04
N SER A 5 -5.20 3.02 -20.47
CA SER A 5 -6.04 2.46 -21.53
C SER A 5 -6.42 1.02 -21.17
N ASN A 6 -7.50 0.52 -21.76
CA ASN A 6 -7.99 -0.85 -21.56
C ASN A 6 -8.22 -1.24 -20.09
N ALA A 7 -8.68 -0.29 -19.27
CA ALA A 7 -9.01 -0.57 -17.88
C ALA A 7 -10.29 -1.42 -17.80
N SER A 8 -10.23 -2.53 -17.07
CA SER A 8 -11.37 -3.44 -16.87
C SER A 8 -11.36 -4.04 -15.47
N ILE A 9 -12.54 -4.36 -14.97
CA ILE A 9 -12.77 -4.96 -13.65
C ILE A 9 -13.05 -6.45 -13.83
N SER A 10 -12.35 -7.29 -13.08
CA SER A 10 -12.58 -8.73 -13.06
C SER A 10 -12.70 -9.24 -11.63
N LYS A 11 -13.35 -10.39 -11.46
CA LYS A 11 -13.40 -11.07 -10.17
C LYS A 11 -11.99 -11.54 -9.80
N THR A 12 -11.54 -11.22 -8.60
CA THR A 12 -10.26 -11.70 -8.08
C THR A 12 -10.39 -13.18 -7.73
N ILE A 13 -9.48 -14.00 -8.25
CA ILE A 13 -9.35 -15.44 -7.99
C ILE A 13 -7.91 -15.68 -7.55
N ASP A 14 -7.70 -16.35 -6.41
CA ASP A 14 -6.38 -16.77 -5.89
C ASP A 14 -5.28 -15.68 -5.90
N SER A 15 -5.58 -14.52 -5.31
CA SER A 15 -4.62 -13.41 -5.24
C SER A 15 -3.41 -13.74 -4.36
N LYS A 16 -2.21 -13.53 -4.91
CA LYS A 16 -0.94 -13.61 -4.17
C LYS A 16 -0.84 -12.55 -3.04
N TYR A 17 -1.51 -11.41 -3.21
CA TYR A 17 -1.30 -10.22 -2.39
C TYR A 17 -2.42 -9.95 -1.39
N VAL A 18 -3.62 -10.46 -1.65
CA VAL A 18 -4.85 -10.16 -0.91
C VAL A 18 -5.56 -11.46 -0.62
N LYS A 19 -5.55 -11.91 0.63
CA LYS A 19 -6.22 -13.16 1.02
C LYS A 19 -7.41 -12.85 1.93
N PRO A 20 -8.64 -12.88 1.41
CA PRO A 20 -9.83 -12.73 2.25
C PRO A 20 -10.04 -13.98 3.11
N PHE A 21 -10.40 -13.80 4.37
CA PHE A 21 -10.76 -14.89 5.28
C PHE A 21 -11.76 -14.40 6.35
N SER A 22 -12.50 -15.32 6.95
CA SER A 22 -13.42 -15.00 8.05
C SER A 22 -12.93 -15.60 9.35
N ILE A 23 -12.98 -14.84 10.44
CA ILE A 23 -12.80 -15.37 11.79
C ILE A 23 -14.17 -15.57 12.45
N ASN A 24 -14.38 -16.76 13.01
CA ASN A 24 -15.58 -17.10 13.77
C ASN A 24 -15.19 -17.22 15.24
N TYR A 25 -15.87 -16.47 16.11
CA TYR A 25 -15.52 -16.40 17.54
C TYR A 25 -16.76 -16.17 18.40
N THR A 26 -16.65 -16.51 19.68
CA THR A 26 -17.66 -16.17 20.68
C THR A 26 -17.11 -15.07 21.57
N LEU A 27 -17.78 -13.92 21.61
CA LEU A 27 -17.43 -12.80 22.48
C LEU A 27 -18.60 -12.51 23.41
N ASN A 28 -18.36 -12.61 24.73
CA ASN A 28 -19.38 -12.42 25.77
C ASN A 28 -20.61 -13.33 25.58
N GLY A 29 -20.40 -14.58 25.16
CA GLY A 29 -21.48 -15.55 24.92
C GLY A 29 -22.17 -15.43 23.55
N PHE A 30 -21.86 -14.39 22.77
CA PHE A 30 -22.44 -14.20 21.43
C PHE A 30 -21.51 -14.72 20.34
N LYS A 31 -22.00 -15.62 19.48
CA LYS A 31 -21.31 -16.04 18.27
C LYS A 31 -21.25 -14.88 17.28
N LYS A 32 -20.06 -14.60 16.76
CA LYS A 32 -19.77 -13.54 15.79
C LYS A 32 -18.90 -14.09 14.67
N THR A 33 -19.11 -13.54 13.49
CA THR A 33 -18.27 -13.76 12.32
C THR A 33 -17.78 -12.40 11.84
N TRP A 34 -16.51 -12.30 11.46
CA TRP A 34 -15.94 -11.09 10.92
C TRP A 34 -15.03 -11.39 9.74
N ASP A 35 -15.25 -10.68 8.63
CA ASP A 35 -14.45 -10.82 7.41
C ASP A 35 -13.23 -9.91 7.46
N LEU A 36 -12.08 -10.47 7.11
CA LEU A 36 -10.77 -9.87 7.21
C LEU A 36 -10.00 -10.09 5.91
N ILE A 37 -9.03 -9.21 5.68
CA ILE A 37 -8.12 -9.30 4.54
C ILE A 37 -6.69 -9.40 5.05
N GLU A 38 -6.00 -10.48 4.73
CA GLU A 38 -4.56 -10.58 4.96
C GLU A 38 -3.80 -9.83 3.85
N THR A 39 -2.88 -8.95 4.24
CA THR A 39 -2.00 -8.20 3.32
C THR A 39 -0.56 -8.18 3.83
N HIS A 40 0.40 -7.90 2.95
CA HIS A 40 1.80 -7.75 3.32
C HIS A 40 2.05 -6.52 4.21
N ASN A 41 3.13 -6.58 4.99
CA ASN A 41 3.66 -5.38 5.65
C ASN A 41 4.33 -4.46 4.63
N SER A 42 4.52 -3.21 5.01
CA SER A 42 5.23 -2.22 4.19
C SER A 42 6.09 -1.30 5.05
N VAL A 43 7.09 -0.70 4.41
CA VAL A 43 7.79 0.48 4.92
C VAL A 43 7.22 1.73 4.25
N SER A 44 7.27 2.85 4.96
CA SER A 44 6.97 4.16 4.40
C SER A 44 8.00 5.15 4.93
N ILE A 45 8.57 5.95 4.02
CA ILE A 45 9.76 6.75 4.28
C ILE A 45 9.39 8.23 4.15
N VAL A 46 9.68 9.00 5.19
CA VAL A 46 9.69 10.47 5.13
C VAL A 46 11.08 10.90 4.71
N ILE A 47 11.20 11.51 3.53
CA ILE A 47 12.47 11.98 2.98
C ILE A 47 12.52 13.50 3.11
N TYR A 48 13.50 13.99 3.86
CA TYR A 48 13.77 15.43 4.00
C TYR A 48 15.09 15.78 3.32
N ASN A 49 15.04 16.63 2.30
CA ASN A 49 16.21 17.19 1.65
C ASN A 49 16.58 18.50 2.33
N TYR A 50 17.58 18.46 3.20
CA TYR A 50 17.98 19.60 4.03
C TYR A 50 18.59 20.76 3.21
N THR A 51 19.35 20.48 2.15
CA THR A 51 19.97 21.51 1.30
C THR A 51 18.91 22.37 0.60
N ARG A 52 17.79 21.76 0.23
CA ARG A 52 16.67 22.43 -0.46
C ARG A 52 15.54 22.84 0.49
N ASN A 53 15.60 22.44 1.75
CA ASN A 53 14.53 22.63 2.74
C ASN A 53 13.15 22.15 2.23
N VAL A 54 13.08 20.92 1.72
CA VAL A 54 11.85 20.32 1.17
C VAL A 54 11.65 18.87 1.60
N LEU A 55 10.38 18.46 1.65
CA LEU A 55 9.98 17.06 1.71
C LEU A 55 9.84 16.49 0.29
N VAL A 56 10.30 15.26 0.09
CA VAL A 56 10.18 14.55 -1.19
C VAL A 56 8.98 13.60 -1.10
N PHE A 57 8.12 13.67 -2.11
CA PHE A 57 6.96 12.80 -2.29
C PHE A 57 6.97 12.20 -3.69
N VAL A 58 6.31 11.08 -3.85
CA VAL A 58 6.11 10.41 -5.15
C VAL A 58 4.69 10.67 -5.65
N LYS A 59 4.53 10.64 -6.98
CA LYS A 59 3.22 10.54 -7.62
C LYS A 59 3.05 9.12 -8.13
N GLN A 60 1.98 8.45 -7.76
CA GLN A 60 1.67 7.10 -8.22
C GLN A 60 0.22 7.01 -8.68
N PHE A 61 -0.05 6.15 -9.66
CA PHE A 61 -1.42 5.78 -10.01
C PHE A 61 -1.87 4.63 -9.11
N ARG A 62 -2.97 4.81 -8.37
CA ARG A 62 -3.56 3.79 -7.51
C ARG A 62 -4.90 3.34 -8.10
N PRO A 63 -5.00 2.09 -8.62
CA PRO A 63 -6.24 1.58 -9.20
C PRO A 63 -7.45 1.64 -8.26
N GLY A 64 -7.23 1.43 -6.95
CA GLY A 64 -8.29 1.53 -5.94
C GLY A 64 -8.84 2.95 -5.75
N VAL A 65 -8.01 3.98 -5.92
CA VAL A 65 -8.45 5.38 -5.89
C VAL A 65 -9.17 5.73 -7.18
N TYR A 66 -8.62 5.29 -8.31
CA TYR A 66 -9.24 5.45 -9.62
C TYR A 66 -10.65 4.87 -9.64
N ILE A 67 -10.84 3.60 -9.25
CA ILE A 67 -12.17 2.98 -9.32
C ILE A 67 -13.17 3.64 -8.36
N ASN A 68 -12.73 4.10 -7.19
CA ASN A 68 -13.59 4.79 -6.23
C ASN A 68 -14.02 6.18 -6.70
N SER A 69 -13.31 6.78 -7.67
CA SER A 69 -13.71 8.04 -8.29
C SER A 69 -14.82 7.88 -9.35
N ILE A 70 -15.12 6.65 -9.75
CA ILE A 70 -16.10 6.32 -10.80
C ILE A 70 -17.41 5.87 -10.13
N PRO A 71 -18.57 6.47 -10.48
CA PRO A 71 -19.89 6.00 -10.04
C PRO A 71 -20.10 4.51 -10.37
N GLU A 72 -20.80 3.77 -9.52
CA GLU A 72 -20.91 2.31 -9.65
C GLU A 72 -21.60 1.89 -10.95
N GLU A 73 -22.62 2.65 -11.37
CA GLU A 73 -23.34 2.49 -12.63
C GLU A 73 -22.46 2.63 -13.88
N ASP A 74 -21.34 3.34 -13.76
CA ASP A 74 -20.39 3.60 -14.84
C ASP A 74 -19.17 2.67 -14.81
N ARG A 75 -19.11 1.73 -13.85
CA ARG A 75 -18.06 0.70 -13.74
C ARG A 75 -18.30 -0.47 -14.70
N VAL A 76 -18.70 -0.16 -15.93
CA VAL A 76 -18.89 -1.12 -17.02
C VAL A 76 -17.56 -1.46 -17.67
N ASN A 77 -17.47 -2.67 -18.25
CA ASN A 77 -16.26 -3.14 -18.92
C ASN A 77 -16.34 -2.95 -20.44
N PRO A 78 -15.30 -2.40 -21.09
CA PRO A 78 -14.17 -1.68 -20.48
C PRO A 78 -14.60 -0.33 -19.89
N ILE A 79 -13.84 0.16 -18.92
CA ILE A 79 -14.06 1.50 -18.36
C ILE A 79 -13.76 2.54 -19.45
N ASP A 80 -14.66 3.51 -19.63
CA ASP A 80 -14.44 4.63 -20.54
C ASP A 80 -13.35 5.56 -19.98
N THR A 81 -12.11 5.35 -20.40
CA THR A 81 -10.95 6.14 -19.97
C THR A 81 -10.91 7.55 -20.57
N ASN A 82 -11.77 7.88 -21.55
CA ASN A 82 -11.94 9.26 -22.03
C ASN A 82 -12.84 10.05 -21.07
N LYS A 83 -13.92 9.41 -20.60
CA LYS A 83 -14.80 9.97 -19.56
C LYS A 83 -14.11 10.01 -18.20
N TYR A 84 -13.34 8.98 -17.87
CA TYR A 84 -12.62 8.82 -16.60
C TYR A 84 -11.10 8.81 -16.82
N PRO A 85 -10.44 9.99 -16.83
CA PRO A 85 -9.01 10.05 -17.09
C PRO A 85 -8.18 9.47 -15.93
N SER A 86 -6.98 8.98 -16.25
CA SER A 86 -6.02 8.39 -15.31
C SER A 86 -5.70 9.30 -14.11
N SER A 87 -5.78 10.62 -14.28
CA SER A 87 -5.53 11.61 -13.23
C SER A 87 -6.43 11.42 -12.00
N LEU A 88 -7.62 10.83 -12.17
CA LEU A 88 -8.51 10.51 -11.05
C LEU A 88 -7.94 9.46 -10.09
N GLY A 89 -6.99 8.65 -10.57
CA GLY A 89 -6.28 7.67 -9.74
C GLY A 89 -4.92 8.12 -9.25
N VAL A 90 -4.47 9.33 -9.59
CA VAL A 90 -3.12 9.79 -9.24
C VAL A 90 -3.12 10.36 -7.83
N THR A 91 -2.24 9.84 -7.00
CA THR A 91 -2.05 10.24 -5.60
C THR A 91 -0.68 10.89 -5.41
N ILE A 92 -0.57 11.72 -4.37
CA ILE A 92 0.71 12.17 -3.82
C ILE A 92 0.95 11.36 -2.55
N GLU A 93 2.07 10.65 -2.51
CA GLU A 93 2.35 9.68 -1.45
C GLU A 93 3.79 9.80 -0.93
N LEU A 94 4.02 9.28 0.26
CA LEU A 94 5.37 8.99 0.74
C LEU A 94 5.97 7.87 -0.10
N CYS A 95 7.30 7.88 -0.27
CA CYS A 95 8.01 6.71 -0.78
C CYS A 95 7.72 5.50 0.12
N ALA A 96 7.39 4.36 -0.48
CA ALA A 96 6.94 3.20 0.27
C ALA A 96 7.08 1.90 -0.52
N GLY A 97 7.39 0.82 0.20
CA GLY A 97 7.60 -0.50 -0.38
C GLY A 97 6.99 -1.61 0.44
N ILE A 98 6.69 -2.74 -0.21
CA ILE A 98 6.24 -3.96 0.47
C ILE A 98 7.45 -4.65 1.11
N ILE A 99 7.28 -5.21 2.30
CA ILE A 99 8.30 -6.06 2.92
C ILE A 99 8.09 -7.49 2.41
N ASP A 100 8.73 -7.81 1.28
CA ASP A 100 8.68 -9.11 0.62
C ASP A 100 10.05 -9.80 0.50
N LYS A 101 11.11 -9.14 1.00
CA LYS A 101 12.49 -9.64 1.04
C LYS A 101 12.91 -9.90 2.49
N ASP A 102 13.78 -10.89 2.69
CA ASP A 102 14.44 -11.14 3.98
C ASP A 102 15.66 -10.22 4.13
N LYS A 103 15.40 -8.95 4.50
CA LYS A 103 16.41 -7.90 4.69
C LYS A 103 16.03 -7.00 5.88
N PRO A 104 17.01 -6.34 6.53
CA PRO A 104 16.70 -5.30 7.51
C PRO A 104 15.81 -4.20 6.92
N LEU A 105 14.90 -3.65 7.74
CA LEU A 105 13.92 -2.65 7.28
C LEU A 105 14.59 -1.40 6.71
N GLU A 106 15.74 -1.00 7.26
CA GLU A 106 16.55 0.12 6.81
C GLU A 106 17.12 -0.13 5.41
N GLN A 107 17.51 -1.37 5.12
CA GLN A 107 18.01 -1.76 3.80
C GLN A 107 16.87 -1.77 2.78
N ILE A 108 15.69 -2.28 3.14
CA ILE A 108 14.49 -2.20 2.29
C ILE A 108 14.15 -0.72 2.03
N ALA A 109 14.11 0.11 3.07
CA ALA A 109 13.83 1.53 2.94
C ALA A 109 14.83 2.25 2.02
N ARG A 110 16.13 1.93 2.10
CA ARG A 110 17.15 2.47 1.19
C ARG A 110 16.89 2.07 -0.26
N GLU A 111 16.56 0.80 -0.50
CA GLU A 111 16.24 0.28 -1.84
C GLU A 111 15.06 1.02 -2.46
N GLU A 112 13.96 1.20 -1.71
CA GLU A 112 12.77 1.93 -2.16
C GLU A 112 13.07 3.42 -2.45
N VAL A 113 13.85 4.08 -1.58
CA VAL A 113 14.22 5.49 -1.76
C VAL A 113 15.09 5.67 -3.02
N LEU A 114 15.98 4.72 -3.30
CA LEU A 114 16.78 4.72 -4.52
C LEU A 114 15.91 4.49 -5.77
N GLU A 115 15.03 3.49 -5.72
CA GLU A 115 14.16 3.10 -6.84
C GLU A 115 13.14 4.18 -7.19
N GLU A 116 12.39 4.68 -6.20
CA GLU A 116 11.27 5.58 -6.46
C GLU A 116 11.68 7.05 -6.53
N CYS A 117 12.75 7.44 -5.82
CA CYS A 117 13.16 8.84 -5.67
C CYS A 117 14.56 9.16 -6.20
N GLY A 118 15.35 8.15 -6.58
CA GLY A 118 16.69 8.34 -7.13
C GLY A 118 17.76 8.77 -6.11
N TYR A 119 17.48 8.67 -4.81
CA TYR A 119 18.44 9.03 -3.76
C TYR A 119 19.09 7.78 -3.18
N ASP A 120 20.41 7.66 -3.26
CA ASP A 120 21.15 6.64 -2.51
C ASP A 120 21.52 7.19 -1.12
N VAL A 121 20.77 6.78 -0.09
CA VAL A 121 20.90 7.29 1.27
C VAL A 121 21.75 6.34 2.13
N PRO A 122 22.81 6.82 2.82
CA PRO A 122 23.56 6.00 3.78
C PRO A 122 22.66 5.43 4.90
N LEU A 123 22.88 4.18 5.28
CA LEU A 123 22.03 3.47 6.24
C LEU A 123 21.98 4.16 7.63
N ASP A 124 23.07 4.81 8.06
CA ASP A 124 23.13 5.55 9.34
C ASP A 124 22.23 6.80 9.37
N LYS A 125 21.74 7.24 8.20
CA LYS A 125 20.78 8.34 8.07
C LYS A 125 19.33 7.87 8.04
N ILE A 126 19.07 6.58 7.91
CA ILE A 126 17.73 6.01 7.96
C ILE A 126 17.40 5.69 9.41
N LYS A 127 16.31 6.28 9.92
CA LYS A 127 15.90 6.12 11.32
C LYS A 127 14.45 5.69 11.39
N LYS A 128 14.18 4.60 12.11
CA LYS A 128 12.81 4.20 12.42
C LYS A 128 12.16 5.26 13.31
N VAL A 129 11.03 5.80 12.84
CA VAL A 129 10.24 6.78 13.60
C VAL A 129 9.17 6.07 14.42
N LYS A 130 8.32 5.25 13.76
CA LYS A 130 7.21 4.54 14.40
C LYS A 130 6.74 3.37 13.55
N SER A 131 6.12 2.38 14.19
CA SER A 131 5.32 1.33 13.56
C SER A 131 3.86 1.46 13.97
N TYR A 132 2.94 1.14 13.05
CA TYR A 132 1.50 1.18 13.30
C TYR A 132 0.76 0.14 12.45
N ARG A 133 -0.45 -0.23 12.86
CA ARG A 133 -1.33 -1.13 12.10
C ARG A 133 -2.24 -0.30 11.19
N ARG A 134 -2.37 -0.68 9.92
CA ARG A 134 -3.26 -0.03 8.94
C ARG A 134 -4.60 -0.75 8.86
N GLY A 135 -5.69 -0.04 9.19
CA GLY A 135 -7.07 -0.49 8.96
C GLY A 135 -7.58 -1.52 9.97
N THR A 136 -8.88 -1.46 10.28
CA THR A 136 -9.54 -2.35 11.25
C THR A 136 -9.96 -3.70 10.66
N GLY A 137 -10.02 -3.82 9.33
CA GLY A 137 -10.35 -5.06 8.61
C GLY A 137 -9.17 -5.73 7.90
N ARG A 138 -7.92 -5.31 8.19
CA ARG A 138 -6.72 -5.89 7.60
C ARG A 138 -5.86 -6.57 8.65
N VAL A 139 -5.35 -7.74 8.31
CA VAL A 139 -4.44 -8.50 9.16
C VAL A 139 -3.08 -8.62 8.47
N ARG A 140 -2.02 -8.55 9.29
CA ARG A 140 -0.64 -8.74 8.84
C ARG A 140 -0.43 -10.17 8.37
N GLY A 141 0.13 -10.35 7.18
CA GLY A 141 0.76 -11.61 6.81
C GLY A 141 1.94 -11.93 7.74
N VAL A 142 1.99 -13.15 8.26
CA VAL A 142 2.98 -13.55 9.28
C VAL A 142 4.38 -13.59 8.67
N TYR A 143 5.15 -12.52 8.87
CA TYR A 143 6.61 -12.54 8.73
C TYR A 143 7.21 -12.51 10.13
N ARG A 144 7.97 -13.55 10.49
CA ARG A 144 8.77 -13.55 11.72
C ARG A 144 9.89 -12.53 11.54
N SER A 145 9.71 -11.37 12.16
CA SER A 145 10.81 -10.46 12.47
C SER A 145 10.75 -10.29 13.97
N ASP A 146 11.69 -10.92 14.65
CA ASP A 146 11.82 -10.90 16.10
C ASP A 146 11.77 -9.45 16.60
N GLY A 147 10.87 -9.17 17.54
CA GLY A 147 10.69 -7.83 18.07
C GLY A 147 9.22 -7.46 18.23
N ILE A 148 8.64 -7.99 19.30
CA ILE A 148 7.44 -7.48 19.95
C ILE A 148 7.64 -5.98 20.21
N ASP A 149 6.63 -5.18 19.92
CA ASP A 149 6.38 -3.94 20.66
C ASP A 149 4.85 -3.72 20.74
N PRO A 150 4.35 -3.17 21.87
CA PRO A 150 3.04 -3.44 22.46
C PRO A 150 1.82 -2.94 21.67
#